data_AF-A0A358QX15-F1
#
_entry.id   AF-A0A358QX15-F1
#
_cell.length_a   1.000
_cell.length_b   1.000
_cell.length_c   1.000
_cell.angle_alpha   90.00
_cell.angle_beta   90.00
_cell.angle_gamma   90.00
#
_symmetry.space_group_name_H-M   'P 1'
#
loop_
_entity.id
_entity.type
_entity.pdbx_description
1 polymer ?
#
loop_
_entity_poly.entity_id
_entity_poly.type
_entity_poly.pdbx_seq_one_letter_code
_entity_poly.pdbx_strand_id
1 'polypeptide(L)'
;MSDRFNKNNINRYRQPDVFRFAEYLKTYCQCQNVLELKKLFPYEAALGLCSQEGEALRKKINKTVIVGVNLIEYSNSIGKILAIVKKVAQNAPACILSTPARDLLEADNHSGQGAIQAPDANWNLEEFERLLVDSGLHVDHIGLTVSCSTCRHKDCIVAVVSDSSPVIGPDYNNFRVVALLAAYNEEDVIYHSVKKLIDGGIYVYVIDNWSTDKTPEILRRFKGSPFFLGVERFPPEGPEEYFNLRRLLRRKEELTGKIEAHWFINGDVDEVRDSPWPGVSLKQGIYIVDRQGYNAINHTELTFWPVDDLFTTGMDFLSYFNRCSFVYPHVTENFHVKAWKNTGRPVSFADTAGHEAAFEGRRTYPYKFLLRHYPIRNQKQGEKKVFHDRKPRYSPEEKNIGWHVHYNGYTPGCSFIRKPGELILFDESFYRQYLLERLTGEIMRL
;
A
#
# COMPACT_ATOMS: atom_id res chain seq x y z
N MET A 1 41.38 -10.66 -5.62
CA MET A 1 39.97 -10.52 -5.14
C MET A 1 39.19 -11.84 -5.29
N SER A 2 39.86 -12.99 -5.26
CA SER A 2 39.24 -14.32 -5.07
C SER A 2 39.77 -14.90 -3.77
N ASP A 3 39.00 -15.77 -3.15
CA ASP A 3 39.33 -16.55 -1.95
C ASP A 3 39.16 -15.84 -0.60
N ARG A 4 37.89 -15.61 -0.25
CA ARG A 4 37.32 -15.90 1.10
C ARG A 4 35.78 -15.82 1.17
N PHE A 5 35.07 -16.07 0.06
CA PHE A 5 33.63 -16.30 0.13
C PHE A 5 33.36 -17.74 0.58
N ASN A 6 33.23 -17.96 1.88
CA ASN A 6 32.92 -19.28 2.44
C ASN A 6 31.50 -19.70 2.01
N LYS A 7 31.42 -20.52 0.96
CA LYS A 7 30.17 -20.93 0.26
C LYS A 7 29.15 -21.63 1.17
N ASN A 8 29.56 -22.12 2.34
CA ASN A 8 28.70 -22.92 3.22
C ASN A 8 27.80 -22.08 4.16
N ASN A 9 28.15 -20.82 4.48
CA ASN A 9 27.27 -19.95 5.29
C ASN A 9 26.24 -19.18 4.44
N ILE A 10 26.56 -18.91 3.16
CA ILE A 10 25.70 -18.13 2.25
C ILE A 10 24.42 -18.88 1.85
N ASN A 11 24.44 -20.22 1.81
CA ASN A 11 23.28 -21.00 1.35
C ASN A 11 22.19 -21.23 2.42
N ARG A 12 22.47 -21.02 3.72
CA ARG A 12 21.46 -21.14 4.79
C ARG A 12 20.55 -19.92 4.93
N TYR A 13 20.94 -18.77 4.35
CA TYR A 13 20.18 -17.52 4.34
C TYR A 13 19.82 -17.10 2.91
N ARG A 14 19.28 -18.02 2.10
CA ARG A 14 18.59 -17.62 0.87
C ARG A 14 17.31 -16.91 1.29
N GLN A 15 17.38 -15.63 1.65
CA GLN A 15 16.27 -14.76 2.05
C GLN A 15 15.19 -14.82 0.96
N PRO A 16 14.22 -15.74 1.08
CA PRO A 16 13.39 -16.14 -0.05
C PRO A 16 12.40 -15.03 -0.38
N ASP A 17 12.01 -14.31 0.66
CA ASP A 17 11.19 -13.12 0.66
C ASP A 17 11.79 -11.99 -0.17
N VAL A 18 13.09 -11.72 -0.04
CA VAL A 18 13.75 -10.66 -0.80
C VAL A 18 13.72 -10.96 -2.31
N PHE A 19 13.97 -12.20 -2.70
CA PHE A 19 13.88 -12.62 -4.10
C PHE A 19 12.44 -12.68 -4.62
N ARG A 20 11.49 -13.10 -3.77
CA ARG A 20 10.06 -13.07 -4.12
C ARG A 20 9.59 -11.64 -4.34
N PHE A 21 10.01 -10.71 -3.50
CA PHE A 21 9.74 -9.29 -3.69
C PHE A 21 10.39 -8.74 -4.96
N ALA A 22 11.62 -9.16 -5.28
CA ALA A 22 12.26 -8.78 -6.54
C ALA A 22 11.50 -9.31 -7.78
N GLU A 23 10.98 -10.54 -7.74
CA GLU A 23 10.14 -11.10 -8.81
C GLU A 23 8.77 -10.41 -8.92
N TYR A 24 8.19 -10.03 -7.77
CA TYR A 24 7.01 -9.16 -7.73
C TYR A 24 7.28 -7.84 -8.44
N LEU A 25 8.36 -7.12 -8.07
CA LEU A 25 8.73 -5.86 -8.73
C LEU A 25 9.06 -6.04 -10.21
N LYS A 26 9.70 -7.15 -10.60
CA LYS A 26 9.97 -7.45 -12.01
C LYS A 26 8.69 -7.46 -12.83
N THR A 27 7.63 -8.06 -12.29
CA THR A 27 6.31 -8.14 -12.95
C THR A 27 5.68 -6.76 -13.11
N TYR A 28 5.60 -5.98 -12.03
CA TYR A 28 4.92 -4.67 -12.04
C TYR A 28 5.72 -3.55 -12.73
N CYS A 29 7.05 -3.60 -12.68
CA CYS A 29 7.91 -2.69 -13.41
C CYS A 29 8.09 -3.08 -14.89
N GLN A 30 7.50 -4.19 -15.34
CA GLN A 30 7.64 -4.74 -16.70
C GLN A 30 9.12 -4.99 -17.06
N CYS A 31 9.91 -5.41 -16.07
CA CYS A 31 11.31 -5.76 -16.24
C CYS A 31 11.46 -7.14 -16.87
N GLN A 32 12.58 -7.37 -17.53
CA GLN A 32 12.92 -8.65 -18.14
C GLN A 32 13.59 -9.61 -17.14
N ASN A 33 14.34 -9.07 -16.16
CA ASN A 33 15.23 -9.86 -15.32
C ASN A 33 15.22 -9.42 -13.85
N VAL A 34 15.63 -10.35 -12.98
CA VAL A 34 16.16 -10.08 -11.64
C VAL A 34 17.64 -10.46 -11.66
N LEU A 35 18.51 -9.58 -11.16
CA LEU A 35 19.96 -9.83 -11.14
C LEU A 35 20.56 -9.51 -9.78
N GLU A 36 21.40 -10.41 -9.29
CA GLU A 36 22.19 -10.17 -8.09
C GLU A 36 23.29 -9.14 -8.34
N LEU A 37 23.40 -8.13 -7.47
CA LEU A 37 24.35 -7.02 -7.59
C LEU A 37 25.81 -7.49 -7.72
N LYS A 38 26.21 -8.57 -7.04
CA LYS A 38 27.56 -9.14 -7.13
C LYS A 38 28.00 -9.51 -8.55
N LYS A 39 27.04 -9.81 -9.45
CA LYS A 39 27.32 -10.11 -10.86
C LYS A 39 27.74 -8.87 -11.66
N LEU A 40 27.56 -7.66 -11.10
CA LEU A 40 27.95 -6.39 -11.69
C LEU A 40 29.34 -5.91 -11.25
N PHE A 41 29.95 -6.51 -10.21
CA PHE A 41 31.26 -6.08 -9.71
C PHE A 41 32.39 -6.12 -10.74
N PRO A 42 32.48 -7.13 -11.64
CA PRO A 42 33.49 -7.12 -12.71
C PRO A 42 33.35 -5.94 -13.69
N TYR A 43 32.19 -5.29 -13.73
CA TYR A 43 31.85 -4.22 -14.67
C TYR A 43 31.84 -2.83 -14.03
N GLU A 44 32.39 -2.67 -12.81
CA GLU A 44 32.37 -1.42 -12.05
C GLU A 44 32.88 -0.22 -12.87
N ALA A 45 33.98 -0.42 -13.63
CA ALA A 45 34.56 0.60 -14.49
C ALA A 45 33.59 0.99 -15.62
N ALA A 46 32.92 0.02 -16.24
CA ALA A 46 32.00 0.24 -17.37
C ALA A 46 30.72 0.97 -16.97
N LEU A 47 30.24 0.80 -15.72
CA LEU A 47 28.99 1.43 -15.23
C LEU A 47 29.02 2.96 -15.35
N GLY A 48 30.19 3.59 -15.21
CA GLY A 48 30.36 5.05 -15.28
C GLY A 48 30.85 5.59 -16.62
N LEU A 49 31.16 4.74 -17.60
CA LEU A 49 31.78 5.17 -18.85
C LEU A 49 30.73 5.47 -19.94
N CYS A 50 30.96 6.54 -20.71
CA CYS A 50 30.32 6.76 -22.01
C CYS A 50 30.98 5.91 -23.12
N SER A 51 31.21 4.63 -22.85
CA SER A 51 31.63 3.64 -23.84
C SER A 51 30.43 2.86 -24.37
N GLN A 52 30.56 2.23 -25.54
CA GLN A 52 29.52 1.34 -26.08
C GLN A 52 29.15 0.22 -25.11
N GLU A 53 30.15 -0.35 -24.43
CA GLU A 53 29.95 -1.38 -23.40
C GLU A 53 29.17 -0.85 -22.20
N GLY A 54 29.50 0.36 -21.72
CA GLY A 54 28.78 1.02 -20.63
C GLY A 54 27.33 1.34 -21.01
N GLU A 55 27.09 1.78 -22.24
CA GLU A 55 25.72 2.05 -22.73
C GLU A 55 24.89 0.76 -22.85
N ALA A 56 25.48 -0.32 -23.37
CA ALA A 56 24.83 -1.62 -23.45
C ALA A 56 24.48 -2.15 -22.04
N LEU A 57 25.37 -1.98 -21.06
CA LEU A 57 25.14 -2.38 -19.69
C LEU A 57 24.01 -1.56 -19.04
N ARG A 58 23.97 -0.23 -19.23
CA ARG A 58 22.87 0.62 -18.75
C ARG A 58 21.52 0.23 -19.36
N LYS A 59 21.48 -0.06 -20.66
CA LYS A 59 20.29 -0.59 -21.37
C LYS A 59 19.84 -1.98 -20.90
N LYS A 60 20.70 -2.73 -20.21
CA LYS A 60 20.32 -3.98 -19.57
C LYS A 60 19.80 -3.75 -18.15
N ILE A 61 20.47 -2.87 -17.40
CA ILE A 61 20.11 -2.52 -16.03
C ILE A 61 18.72 -1.85 -15.98
N ASN A 62 18.38 -1.01 -16.96
CA ASN A 62 17.07 -0.35 -17.03
C ASN A 62 15.86 -1.28 -17.20
N LYS A 63 16.09 -2.56 -17.49
CA LYS A 63 15.07 -3.61 -17.59
C LYS A 63 15.28 -4.71 -16.55
N THR A 64 16.01 -4.42 -15.48
CA THR A 64 16.43 -5.41 -14.49
C THR A 64 16.21 -4.90 -13.08
N VAL A 65 15.50 -5.66 -12.25
CA VAL A 65 15.47 -5.43 -10.81
C VAL A 65 16.77 -5.96 -10.20
N ILE A 66 17.43 -5.14 -9.40
CA ILE A 66 18.74 -5.46 -8.83
C ILE A 66 18.59 -5.84 -7.37
N VAL A 67 19.22 -6.93 -6.96
CA VAL A 67 19.14 -7.44 -5.58
C VAL A 67 20.53 -7.62 -4.99
N GLY A 68 20.80 -6.94 -3.88
CA GLY A 68 22.00 -7.10 -3.07
C GLY A 68 21.69 -7.77 -1.74
N VAL A 69 21.70 -9.11 -1.73
CA VAL A 69 21.52 -9.88 -0.50
C VAL A 69 22.84 -10.07 0.21
N ASN A 70 22.90 -9.64 1.46
CA ASN A 70 23.99 -9.96 2.37
C ASN A 70 25.36 -9.57 1.81
N LEU A 71 25.47 -8.37 1.24
CA LEU A 71 26.68 -7.92 0.55
C LEU A 71 27.54 -6.97 1.39
N ILE A 72 26.94 -6.27 2.35
CA ILE A 72 27.60 -5.16 3.05
C ILE A 72 28.38 -5.71 4.25
N GLU A 73 27.81 -6.65 4.98
CA GLU A 73 28.36 -7.26 6.19
C GLU A 73 29.59 -8.16 5.94
N TYR A 74 29.77 -8.65 4.71
CA TYR A 74 30.91 -9.51 4.34
C TYR A 74 31.96 -8.80 3.49
N SER A 75 31.88 -7.46 3.35
CA SER A 75 32.75 -6.69 2.48
C SER A 75 33.82 -5.92 3.25
N ASN A 76 35.08 -6.15 2.87
CA ASN A 76 36.21 -5.34 3.32
C ASN A 76 36.24 -3.93 2.67
N SER A 77 35.25 -3.58 1.84
CA SER A 77 35.20 -2.32 1.10
C SER A 77 33.75 -1.86 0.88
N ILE A 78 33.03 -1.62 1.98
CA ILE A 78 31.63 -1.14 1.97
C ILE A 78 31.45 0.06 1.03
N GLY A 79 32.35 1.06 1.11
CA GLY A 79 32.26 2.25 0.25
C GLY A 79 32.29 1.95 -1.25
N LYS A 80 33.02 0.91 -1.69
CA LYS A 80 33.02 0.49 -3.11
C LYS A 80 31.68 -0.13 -3.50
N ILE A 81 31.11 -0.97 -2.63
CA ILE A 81 29.79 -1.56 -2.88
C ILE A 81 28.73 -0.47 -2.99
N LEU A 82 28.71 0.49 -2.05
CA LEU A 82 27.73 1.57 -2.06
C LEU A 82 27.90 2.50 -3.27
N ALA A 83 29.14 2.72 -3.74
CA ALA A 83 29.38 3.43 -5.00
C ALA A 83 28.80 2.69 -6.22
N ILE A 84 28.89 1.34 -6.25
CA ILE A 84 28.26 0.52 -7.31
C ILE A 84 26.74 0.59 -7.19
N VAL A 85 26.18 0.44 -5.98
CA VAL A 85 24.73 0.56 -5.73
C VAL A 85 24.22 1.88 -6.29
N LYS A 86 24.90 2.99 -6.00
CA LYS A 86 24.49 4.33 -6.47
C LYS A 86 24.41 4.40 -8.00
N LYS A 87 25.44 3.93 -8.70
CA LYS A 87 25.47 3.89 -10.19
C LYS A 87 24.35 3.01 -10.76
N VAL A 88 24.03 1.93 -10.07
CA VAL A 88 23.01 0.98 -10.52
C VAL A 88 21.60 1.51 -10.24
N ALA A 89 21.35 2.11 -9.07
CA ALA A 89 20.09 2.72 -8.68
C ALA A 89 19.65 3.88 -9.59
N GLN A 90 20.60 4.53 -10.27
CA GLN A 90 20.35 5.53 -11.32
C GLN A 90 19.65 5.02 -12.56
N ASN A 91 19.78 3.72 -12.85
CA ASN A 91 19.31 3.14 -14.09
C ASN A 91 18.31 2.03 -13.85
N ALA A 92 18.43 1.30 -12.73
CA ALA A 92 17.56 0.17 -12.41
C ALA A 92 16.16 0.67 -12.01
N PRO A 93 15.08 0.01 -12.47
CA PRO A 93 13.73 0.33 -12.02
C PRO A 93 13.51 0.13 -10.51
N ALA A 94 14.30 -0.75 -9.89
CA ALA A 94 14.37 -0.92 -8.45
C ALA A 94 15.72 -1.56 -8.05
N CYS A 95 16.28 -1.12 -6.94
CA CYS A 95 17.43 -1.76 -6.30
C CYS A 95 17.05 -2.13 -4.86
N ILE A 96 17.11 -3.41 -4.54
CA ILE A 96 16.80 -3.96 -3.22
C ILE A 96 18.11 -4.36 -2.55
N LEU A 97 18.31 -3.91 -1.32
CA LEU A 97 19.40 -4.35 -0.45
C LEU A 97 18.83 -5.05 0.77
N SER A 98 19.52 -6.07 1.26
CA SER A 98 19.14 -6.72 2.50
C SER A 98 20.35 -7.15 3.32
N THR A 99 20.16 -7.17 4.64
CA THR A 99 21.14 -7.57 5.65
C THR A 99 20.41 -8.18 6.84
N PRO A 100 21.02 -9.09 7.61
CA PRO A 100 20.45 -9.53 8.88
C PRO A 100 20.36 -8.38 9.89
N ALA A 101 19.32 -8.36 10.72
CA ALA A 101 19.09 -7.37 11.78
C ALA A 101 19.79 -7.82 13.07
N ARG A 102 20.93 -7.21 13.42
CA ARG A 102 21.75 -7.59 14.58
C ARG A 102 20.93 -7.77 15.86
N ASP A 103 20.18 -6.73 16.21
CA ASP A 103 19.50 -6.61 17.50
C ASP A 103 18.34 -7.61 17.65
N LEU A 104 17.87 -8.21 16.54
CA LEU A 104 16.79 -9.21 16.53
C LEU A 104 17.31 -10.64 16.47
N LEU A 105 18.56 -10.85 16.03
CA LEU A 105 19.19 -12.17 16.01
C LEU A 105 19.71 -12.60 17.40
N GLU A 106 20.09 -11.64 18.25
CA GLU A 106 20.63 -11.93 19.58
C GLU A 106 19.55 -12.28 20.61
N ALA A 107 18.30 -11.85 20.39
CA ALA A 107 17.17 -12.10 21.29
C ALA A 107 16.76 -13.59 21.37
N ASP A 108 17.11 -14.41 20.37
CA ASP A 108 16.79 -15.85 20.32
C ASP A 108 17.91 -16.74 20.91
N ASN A 109 19.07 -16.19 21.29
CA ASN A 109 20.19 -16.97 21.85
C ASN A 109 19.98 -17.43 23.32
N HIS A 110 18.77 -17.28 23.87
CA HIS A 110 18.40 -17.86 25.17
C HIS A 110 17.98 -19.34 25.11
N SER A 111 17.88 -19.95 23.91
CA SER A 111 17.69 -21.40 23.77
C SER A 111 19.00 -22.12 23.40
N GLY A 112 19.97 -22.15 24.31
CA GLY A 112 20.92 -23.25 24.56
C GLY A 112 21.65 -23.98 23.43
N GLN A 113 21.65 -23.52 22.17
CA GLN A 113 22.36 -24.16 21.06
C GLN A 113 23.27 -23.13 20.38
N GLY A 114 24.53 -23.12 20.80
CA GLY A 114 25.68 -22.58 20.09
C GLY A 114 25.48 -21.22 19.44
N ALA A 115 25.70 -20.15 20.20
CA ALA A 115 25.88 -18.80 19.66
C ALA A 115 26.87 -18.84 18.49
N ILE A 116 26.35 -18.76 17.26
CA ILE A 116 27.19 -18.48 16.10
C ILE A 116 27.65 -17.05 16.33
N GLN A 117 28.96 -16.86 16.55
CA GLN A 117 29.56 -15.52 16.56
C GLN A 117 29.13 -14.82 15.26
N ALA A 118 28.20 -13.87 15.40
CA ALA A 118 27.85 -12.97 14.35
C ALA A 118 29.14 -12.26 13.89
N PRO A 119 29.39 -12.11 12.58
CA PRO A 119 30.45 -11.22 12.14
C PRO A 119 30.22 -9.85 12.78
N ASP A 120 31.27 -9.18 13.24
CA ASP A 120 31.25 -7.88 13.93
C ASP A 120 30.60 -6.71 13.14
N ALA A 121 30.01 -6.98 11.97
CA ALA A 121 29.43 -6.02 11.03
C ALA A 121 27.94 -6.26 10.72
N ASN A 122 27.17 -6.78 11.70
CA ASN A 122 25.70 -6.77 11.60
C ASN A 122 25.16 -5.39 12.01
N TRP A 123 24.12 -4.95 11.30
CA TRP A 123 23.51 -3.62 11.47
C TRP A 123 22.19 -3.74 12.22
N ASN A 124 21.86 -2.74 13.04
CA ASN A 124 20.45 -2.48 13.31
C ASN A 124 19.83 -1.63 12.20
N LEU A 125 18.51 -1.50 12.24
CA LEU A 125 17.76 -0.89 11.15
C LEU A 125 18.15 0.58 10.95
N GLU A 126 18.30 1.34 12.04
CA GLU A 126 18.63 2.76 12.04
C GLU A 126 20.06 3.02 11.55
N GLU A 127 21.02 2.20 11.98
CA GLU A 127 22.41 2.26 11.52
C GLU A 127 22.51 1.95 10.03
N PHE A 128 21.76 0.94 9.55
CA PHE A 128 21.73 0.59 8.14
C PHE A 128 21.11 1.70 7.29
N GLU A 129 19.98 2.28 7.74
CA GLU A 129 19.36 3.43 7.08
C GLU A 129 20.35 4.59 6.96
N ARG A 130 21.03 4.93 8.08
CA ARG A 130 22.02 6.01 8.13
C ARG A 130 23.20 5.75 7.19
N LEU A 131 23.73 4.53 7.15
CA LEU A 131 24.82 4.16 6.24
C LEU A 131 24.45 4.44 4.77
N LEU A 132 23.23 4.06 4.37
CA LEU A 132 22.77 4.27 3.00
C LEU A 132 22.62 5.77 2.69
N VAL A 133 22.00 6.53 3.60
CA VAL A 133 21.79 7.97 3.46
C VAL A 133 23.11 8.74 3.44
N ASP A 134 24.03 8.45 4.36
CA ASP A 134 25.36 9.10 4.45
C ASP A 134 26.22 8.80 3.21
N SER A 135 25.95 7.69 2.52
CA SER A 135 26.57 7.35 1.24
C SER A 135 25.92 8.04 0.03
N GLY A 136 24.92 8.90 0.30
CA GLY A 136 24.19 9.66 -0.70
C GLY A 136 23.28 8.81 -1.58
N LEU A 137 22.69 7.75 -1.01
CA LEU A 137 21.57 7.00 -1.61
C LEU A 137 20.25 7.52 -1.07
N HIS A 138 19.21 7.53 -1.92
CA HIS A 138 17.85 7.72 -1.45
C HIS A 138 17.25 6.38 -1.04
N VAL A 139 16.70 6.31 0.17
CA VAL A 139 16.00 5.13 0.69
C VAL A 139 14.49 5.37 0.56
N ASP A 140 13.86 4.77 -0.44
CA ASP A 140 12.41 4.90 -0.66
C ASP A 140 11.63 4.19 0.45
N HIS A 141 12.10 2.99 0.79
CA HIS A 141 11.43 2.08 1.72
C HIS A 141 12.47 1.29 2.50
N ILE A 142 12.31 1.19 3.81
CA ILE A 142 13.14 0.35 4.67
C ILE A 142 12.33 -0.23 5.83
N GLY A 143 12.68 -1.44 6.25
CA GLY A 143 11.90 -2.20 7.21
C GLY A 143 12.40 -3.63 7.33
N LEU A 144 11.56 -4.49 7.89
CA LEU A 144 11.88 -5.86 8.22
C LEU A 144 11.11 -6.85 7.33
N THR A 145 11.74 -8.00 7.09
CA THR A 145 11.14 -9.19 6.48
C THR A 145 11.66 -10.44 7.17
N VAL A 146 11.08 -11.59 6.83
CA VAL A 146 11.51 -12.89 7.30
C VAL A 146 12.82 -13.32 6.63
N SER A 147 13.82 -13.76 7.41
CA SER A 147 15.12 -14.22 6.88
C SER A 147 15.09 -15.63 6.26
N CYS A 148 14.16 -16.49 6.68
CA CYS A 148 14.13 -17.89 6.25
C CYS A 148 12.71 -18.45 6.07
N SER A 149 12.52 -19.37 5.13
CA SER A 149 11.18 -19.92 4.80
C SER A 149 10.54 -20.79 5.88
N THR A 150 11.24 -21.06 6.98
CA THR A 150 10.79 -21.95 8.07
C THR A 150 10.67 -21.24 9.41
N CYS A 151 11.32 -20.08 9.58
CA CYS A 151 11.23 -19.22 10.76
C CYS A 151 10.26 -18.09 10.44
N ARG A 152 9.40 -17.71 11.39
CA ARG A 152 8.43 -16.61 11.21
C ARG A 152 8.96 -15.27 11.73
N HIS A 153 10.23 -15.25 12.15
CA HIS A 153 10.86 -14.11 12.78
C HIS A 153 11.22 -13.08 11.70
N LYS A 154 10.86 -11.82 11.95
CA LYS A 154 11.18 -10.70 11.07
C LYS A 154 12.50 -10.08 11.48
N ASP A 155 13.57 -10.74 11.11
CA ASP A 155 14.95 -10.48 11.54
C ASP A 155 15.88 -10.11 10.37
N CYS A 156 15.33 -9.82 9.19
CA CYS A 156 16.07 -9.35 8.03
C CYS A 156 15.66 -7.91 7.68
N ILE A 157 16.62 -7.00 7.63
CA ILE A 157 16.42 -5.63 7.12
C ILE A 157 16.37 -5.70 5.60
N VAL A 158 15.38 -5.02 5.01
CA VAL A 158 15.26 -4.81 3.57
C VAL A 158 15.12 -3.32 3.30
N ALA A 159 15.90 -2.83 2.35
CA ALA A 159 15.82 -1.46 1.85
C ALA A 159 15.60 -1.46 0.34
N VAL A 160 14.68 -0.62 -0.13
CA VAL A 160 14.54 -0.23 -1.54
C VAL A 160 15.23 1.11 -1.69
N VAL A 161 16.21 1.17 -2.58
CA VAL A 161 17.00 2.37 -2.85
C VAL A 161 16.84 2.83 -4.28
N SER A 162 16.83 4.14 -4.44
CA SER A 162 16.78 4.84 -5.73
C SER A 162 17.83 5.95 -5.76
N ASP A 163 17.98 6.58 -6.92
CA ASP A 163 18.94 7.66 -7.13
C ASP A 163 18.56 8.96 -6.43
N SER A 164 17.28 9.30 -6.40
CA SER A 164 16.81 10.56 -5.82
C SER A 164 15.35 10.50 -5.39
N SER A 165 15.01 11.34 -4.41
CA SER A 165 13.62 11.54 -4.01
C SER A 165 12.81 12.11 -5.18
N PRO A 166 11.57 11.65 -5.37
CA PRO A 166 10.66 12.28 -6.31
C PRO A 166 10.50 13.77 -5.98
N VAL A 167 10.74 14.63 -6.96
CA VAL A 167 10.57 16.08 -6.81
C VAL A 167 9.13 16.46 -7.14
N ILE A 168 8.47 17.18 -6.24
CA ILE A 168 7.17 17.80 -6.52
C ILE A 168 7.40 18.97 -7.48
N GLY A 169 6.99 18.78 -8.74
CA GLY A 169 7.19 19.75 -9.81
C GLY A 169 6.21 20.94 -9.75
N PRO A 170 6.43 21.95 -10.60
CA PRO A 170 5.63 23.17 -10.61
C PRO A 170 4.16 22.96 -10.99
N ASP A 171 3.84 21.87 -11.70
CA ASP A 171 2.47 21.51 -12.10
C ASP A 171 1.64 20.87 -10.97
N TYR A 172 2.24 20.55 -9.82
CA TYR A 172 1.55 19.92 -8.69
C TYR A 172 0.35 20.73 -8.17
N ASN A 173 0.45 22.06 -8.16
CA ASN A 173 -0.66 22.91 -7.69
C ASN A 173 -1.90 22.81 -8.58
N ASN A 174 -1.70 22.57 -9.88
CA ASN A 174 -2.77 22.36 -10.86
C ASN A 174 -3.19 20.89 -10.96
N PHE A 175 -2.46 19.97 -10.31
CA PHE A 175 -2.77 18.55 -10.32
C PHE A 175 -4.03 18.27 -9.49
N ARG A 176 -5.07 17.79 -10.17
CA ARG A 176 -6.43 17.63 -9.63
C ARG A 176 -6.75 16.15 -9.42
N VAL A 177 -6.90 15.75 -8.18
CA VAL A 177 -7.35 14.41 -7.77
C VAL A 177 -8.77 14.52 -7.21
N VAL A 178 -9.68 13.66 -7.66
CA VAL A 178 -11.08 13.63 -7.22
C VAL A 178 -11.42 12.29 -6.57
N ALA A 179 -11.93 12.30 -5.34
CA ALA A 179 -12.50 11.14 -4.67
C ALA A 179 -14.02 11.10 -4.87
N LEU A 180 -14.52 9.94 -5.34
CA LEU A 180 -15.93 9.63 -5.49
C LEU A 180 -16.37 8.71 -4.35
N LEU A 181 -17.02 9.30 -3.33
CA LEU A 181 -17.42 8.59 -2.12
C LEU A 181 -18.86 8.07 -2.21
N ALA A 182 -19.10 6.84 -1.75
CA ALA A 182 -20.44 6.34 -1.50
C ALA A 182 -20.76 6.42 0.00
N ALA A 183 -21.96 6.91 0.33
CA ALA A 183 -22.41 7.05 1.71
C ALA A 183 -23.79 6.40 1.93
N TYR A 184 -23.97 5.71 3.04
CA TYR A 184 -25.28 5.34 3.57
C TYR A 184 -25.20 5.13 5.07
N ASN A 185 -25.83 6.03 5.83
CA ASN A 185 -25.87 6.01 7.29
C ASN A 185 -24.49 5.94 7.96
N GLU A 186 -23.64 6.95 7.69
CA GLU A 186 -22.26 7.03 8.17
C GLU A 186 -22.04 8.34 8.97
N GLU A 187 -23.04 8.81 9.72
CA GLU A 187 -23.01 10.09 10.45
C GLU A 187 -21.87 10.20 11.48
N ASP A 188 -21.37 9.06 11.95
CA ASP A 188 -20.31 8.94 12.94
C ASP A 188 -18.91 9.25 12.37
N VAL A 189 -18.69 8.99 11.08
CA VAL A 189 -17.37 9.16 10.44
C VAL A 189 -17.34 10.14 9.26
N ILE A 190 -18.49 10.42 8.62
CA ILE A 190 -18.54 11.16 7.34
C ILE A 190 -17.82 12.52 7.40
N TYR A 191 -17.91 13.21 8.53
CA TYR A 191 -17.22 14.49 8.73
C TYR A 191 -15.70 14.32 8.59
N HIS A 192 -15.10 13.40 9.35
CA HIS A 192 -13.66 13.19 9.38
C HIS A 192 -13.15 12.58 8.07
N SER A 193 -13.92 11.71 7.43
CA SER A 193 -13.57 11.11 6.13
C SER A 193 -13.48 12.15 5.02
N VAL A 194 -14.49 13.04 4.90
CA VAL A 194 -14.48 14.13 3.92
C VAL A 194 -13.43 15.18 4.26
N LYS A 195 -13.31 15.55 5.54
CA LYS A 195 -12.33 16.55 6.00
C LYS A 195 -10.90 16.13 5.69
N LYS A 196 -10.52 14.86 5.95
CA LYS A 196 -9.16 14.38 5.67
C LYS A 196 -8.78 14.52 4.19
N LEU A 197 -9.70 14.22 3.27
CA LEU A 197 -9.46 14.36 1.83
C LEU A 197 -9.30 15.83 1.43
N ILE A 198 -10.18 16.70 1.92
CA ILE A 198 -10.12 18.16 1.68
C ILE A 198 -8.82 18.76 2.22
N ASP A 199 -8.45 18.43 3.47
CA ASP A 199 -7.20 18.91 4.09
C ASP A 199 -5.96 18.40 3.33
N GLY A 200 -6.06 17.23 2.68
CA GLY A 200 -5.04 16.68 1.77
C GLY A 200 -5.05 17.28 0.35
N GLY A 201 -5.88 18.29 0.08
CA GLY A 201 -6.01 18.95 -1.22
C GLY A 201 -6.67 18.09 -2.30
N ILE A 202 -7.44 17.08 -1.90
CA ILE A 202 -8.20 16.18 -2.78
C ILE A 202 -9.64 16.68 -2.86
N TYR A 203 -10.15 16.76 -4.08
CA TYR A 203 -11.52 17.16 -4.33
C TYR A 203 -12.47 16.00 -4.02
N VAL A 204 -13.64 16.28 -3.45
CA VAL A 204 -14.58 15.26 -2.99
C VAL A 204 -15.93 15.43 -3.65
N TYR A 205 -16.48 14.36 -4.21
CA TYR A 205 -17.87 14.26 -4.64
C TYR A 205 -18.52 13.07 -3.95
N VAL A 206 -19.68 13.28 -3.33
CA VAL A 206 -20.37 12.26 -2.53
C VAL A 206 -21.66 11.82 -3.19
N ILE A 207 -21.88 10.51 -3.25
CA ILE A 207 -23.14 9.89 -3.63
C ILE A 207 -23.78 9.34 -2.35
N ASP A 208 -24.79 10.06 -1.85
CA ASP A 208 -25.63 9.64 -0.72
C ASP A 208 -26.71 8.67 -1.22
N ASN A 209 -26.64 7.41 -0.79
CA ASN A 209 -27.65 6.41 -1.12
C ASN A 209 -28.87 6.51 -0.19
N TRP A 210 -29.41 7.72 -0.07
CA TRP A 210 -30.59 8.04 0.74
C TRP A 210 -30.41 7.73 2.24
N SER A 211 -29.33 8.22 2.84
CA SER A 211 -29.14 8.12 4.28
C SER A 211 -30.33 8.71 5.06
N THR A 212 -30.71 8.02 6.13
CA THR A 212 -31.82 8.36 7.03
C THR A 212 -31.35 8.97 8.35
N ASP A 213 -30.04 9.01 8.57
CA ASP A 213 -29.39 9.65 9.72
C ASP A 213 -28.90 11.09 9.39
N LYS A 214 -28.01 11.66 10.21
CA LYS A 214 -27.51 13.02 10.00
C LYS A 214 -26.44 13.14 8.90
N THR A 215 -26.08 12.06 8.20
CA THR A 215 -25.08 12.09 7.11
C THR A 215 -25.32 13.25 6.12
N PRO A 216 -26.54 13.48 5.59
CA PRO A 216 -26.79 14.56 4.63
C PRO A 216 -26.67 15.96 5.25
N GLU A 217 -27.01 16.11 6.54
CA GLU A 217 -26.84 17.38 7.27
C GLU A 217 -25.36 17.72 7.44
N ILE A 218 -24.56 16.72 7.84
CA ILE A 218 -23.12 16.89 8.04
C ILE A 218 -22.42 17.27 6.73
N LEU A 219 -22.80 16.64 5.61
CA LEU A 219 -22.24 16.96 4.29
C LEU A 219 -22.48 18.41 3.86
N ARG A 220 -23.59 19.04 4.29
CA ARG A 220 -23.88 20.45 3.95
C ARG A 220 -22.85 21.41 4.54
N ARG A 221 -22.17 21.02 5.63
CA ARG A 221 -21.14 21.84 6.28
C ARG A 221 -19.93 22.10 5.37
N PHE A 222 -19.74 21.29 4.33
CA PHE A 222 -18.65 21.42 3.37
C PHE A 222 -18.98 22.27 2.13
N LYS A 223 -20.23 22.74 1.94
CA LYS A 223 -20.66 23.46 0.72
C LYS A 223 -19.89 24.74 0.38
N GLY A 224 -19.14 25.31 1.32
CA GLY A 224 -18.27 26.47 1.08
C GLY A 224 -16.81 26.14 0.76
N SER A 225 -16.41 24.87 0.82
CA SER A 225 -15.03 24.46 0.54
C SER A 225 -14.79 24.37 -0.97
N PRO A 226 -13.69 24.93 -1.51
CA PRO A 226 -13.35 24.78 -2.93
C PRO A 226 -13.03 23.33 -3.32
N PHE A 227 -12.70 22.47 -2.34
CA PHE A 227 -12.43 21.06 -2.56
C PHE A 227 -13.67 20.18 -2.45
N PHE A 228 -14.82 20.70 -2.04
CA PHE A 228 -16.07 19.94 -1.99
C PHE A 228 -16.89 20.20 -3.26
N LEU A 229 -16.82 19.27 -4.21
CA LEU A 229 -17.48 19.41 -5.52
C LEU A 229 -18.99 19.28 -5.43
N GLY A 230 -19.48 18.50 -4.46
CA GLY A 230 -20.90 18.36 -4.23
C GLY A 230 -21.31 17.03 -3.61
N VAL A 231 -22.62 16.92 -3.42
CA VAL A 231 -23.30 15.69 -3.00
C VAL A 231 -24.55 15.53 -3.84
N GLU A 232 -24.81 14.31 -4.30
CA GLU A 232 -26.09 13.92 -4.90
C GLU A 232 -26.75 12.82 -4.08
N ARG A 233 -28.08 12.78 -4.11
CA ARG A 233 -28.84 11.62 -3.65
C ARG A 233 -29.07 10.69 -4.84
N PHE A 234 -28.78 9.41 -4.65
CA PHE A 234 -28.85 8.43 -5.73
C PHE A 234 -29.57 7.14 -5.29
N PRO A 235 -30.53 6.64 -6.10
CA PRO A 235 -30.93 7.17 -7.41
C PRO A 235 -31.79 8.44 -7.30
N PRO A 236 -31.87 9.28 -8.37
CA PRO A 236 -32.55 10.57 -8.30
C PRO A 236 -34.07 10.44 -8.12
N GLU A 237 -34.67 9.30 -8.48
CA GLU A 237 -36.10 9.04 -8.35
C GLU A 237 -36.56 8.83 -6.90
N GLY A 238 -35.66 8.49 -5.98
CA GLY A 238 -36.00 8.12 -4.61
C GLY A 238 -35.16 6.94 -4.08
N PRO A 239 -35.31 6.57 -2.80
CA PRO A 239 -34.73 5.33 -2.29
C PRO A 239 -35.42 4.12 -2.94
N GLU A 240 -34.63 3.13 -3.34
CA GLU A 240 -35.12 1.83 -3.78
C GLU A 240 -35.29 0.87 -2.60
N GLU A 241 -36.14 -0.15 -2.76
CA GLU A 241 -36.33 -1.23 -1.77
C GLU A 241 -34.99 -1.94 -1.47
N TYR A 242 -34.24 -2.26 -2.52
CA TYR A 242 -32.92 -2.87 -2.43
C TYR A 242 -31.81 -1.90 -2.83
N PHE A 243 -30.70 -1.99 -2.13
CA PHE A 243 -29.42 -1.41 -2.51
C PHE A 243 -28.86 -2.15 -3.72
N ASN A 244 -28.63 -1.40 -4.79
CA ASN A 244 -28.00 -1.86 -6.02
C ASN A 244 -26.60 -1.25 -6.15
N LEU A 245 -25.58 -2.02 -5.75
CA LEU A 245 -24.18 -1.60 -5.79
C LEU A 245 -23.73 -1.33 -7.23
N ARG A 246 -24.11 -2.19 -8.18
CA ARG A 246 -23.70 -2.07 -9.58
C ARG A 246 -24.19 -0.77 -10.20
N ARG A 247 -25.45 -0.38 -9.93
CA ARG A 247 -26.04 0.88 -10.40
C ARG A 247 -25.30 2.08 -9.79
N LEU A 248 -24.97 2.03 -8.50
CA LEU A 248 -24.18 3.08 -7.83
C LEU A 248 -22.77 3.20 -8.43
N LEU A 249 -22.09 2.07 -8.69
CA LEU A 249 -20.75 2.08 -9.28
C LEU A 249 -20.76 2.59 -10.73
N ARG A 250 -21.76 2.22 -11.54
CA ARG A 250 -21.96 2.79 -12.87
C ARG A 250 -22.17 4.30 -12.82
N ARG A 251 -22.86 4.80 -11.79
CA ARG A 251 -22.96 6.25 -11.59
C ARG A 251 -21.60 6.88 -11.32
N LYS A 252 -20.73 6.25 -10.52
CA LYS A 252 -19.36 6.73 -10.33
C LYS A 252 -18.58 6.71 -11.66
N GLU A 253 -18.71 5.67 -12.48
CA GLU A 253 -18.11 5.61 -13.83
C GLU A 253 -18.57 6.78 -14.70
N GLU A 254 -19.87 7.08 -14.76
CA GLU A 254 -20.39 8.24 -15.51
C GLU A 254 -19.80 9.57 -15.04
N LEU A 255 -19.63 9.75 -13.73
CA LEU A 255 -19.06 10.97 -13.16
C LEU A 255 -17.61 11.17 -13.60
N THR A 256 -16.87 10.09 -13.89
CA THR A 256 -15.48 10.21 -14.37
C THR A 256 -15.37 10.86 -15.73
N GLY A 257 -16.41 10.76 -16.57
CA GLY A 257 -16.51 11.45 -17.85
C GLY A 257 -17.05 12.88 -17.77
N LYS A 258 -17.55 13.31 -16.61
CA LYS A 258 -18.20 14.62 -16.41
C LYS A 258 -17.39 15.57 -15.53
N ILE A 259 -16.65 15.02 -14.57
CA ILE A 259 -15.84 15.80 -13.65
C ILE A 259 -14.44 15.96 -14.24
N GLU A 260 -13.97 17.20 -14.34
CA GLU A 260 -12.59 17.47 -14.71
C GLU A 260 -11.64 17.01 -13.57
N ALA A 261 -10.75 16.07 -13.88
CA ALA A 261 -9.75 15.57 -12.96
C ALA A 261 -8.56 15.00 -13.74
N HIS A 262 -7.38 15.03 -13.14
CA HIS A 262 -6.22 14.28 -13.61
C HIS A 262 -6.28 12.82 -13.13
N TRP A 263 -6.79 12.60 -11.91
CA TRP A 263 -6.93 11.29 -11.28
C TRP A 263 -8.24 11.17 -10.51
N PHE A 264 -8.76 9.96 -10.45
CA PHE A 264 -9.93 9.59 -9.65
C PHE A 264 -9.57 8.58 -8.57
N ILE A 265 -10.33 8.60 -7.49
CA ILE A 265 -10.33 7.61 -6.41
C ILE A 265 -11.76 7.12 -6.22
N ASN A 266 -11.98 5.81 -6.35
CA ASN A 266 -13.18 5.15 -5.87
C ASN A 266 -13.02 4.88 -4.37
N GLY A 267 -13.95 5.36 -3.54
CA GLY A 267 -13.92 5.08 -2.12
C GLY A 267 -15.29 5.01 -1.46
N ASP A 268 -15.28 4.40 -0.28
CA ASP A 268 -16.37 4.43 0.67
C ASP A 268 -16.01 5.33 1.85
N VAL A 269 -17.04 5.83 2.53
CA VAL A 269 -16.86 6.80 3.61
C VAL A 269 -16.09 6.23 4.80
N ASP A 270 -16.14 4.93 5.02
CA ASP A 270 -15.43 4.25 6.10
C ASP A 270 -14.04 3.74 5.70
N GLU A 271 -13.48 4.28 4.62
CA GLU A 271 -12.18 3.89 4.10
C GLU A 271 -11.25 5.10 3.91
N VAL A 272 -9.99 4.96 4.32
CA VAL A 272 -8.95 5.98 4.16
C VAL A 272 -7.74 5.43 3.44
N ARG A 273 -7.16 6.21 2.53
CA ARG A 273 -5.95 5.83 1.80
C ARG A 273 -4.75 6.66 2.23
N ASP A 274 -3.59 6.02 2.29
CA ASP A 274 -2.31 6.69 2.52
C ASP A 274 -1.29 6.28 1.45
N SER A 275 -0.37 7.19 1.16
CA SER A 275 0.78 6.89 0.30
C SER A 275 1.72 5.89 1.01
N PRO A 276 2.55 5.13 0.27
CA PRO A 276 3.47 4.17 0.86
C PRO A 276 4.70 4.81 1.51
N TRP A 277 4.86 6.14 1.42
CA TRP A 277 6.00 6.88 1.94
C TRP A 277 5.63 7.67 3.20
N PRO A 278 6.42 7.56 4.28
CA PRO A 278 6.26 8.40 5.47
C PRO A 278 6.29 9.89 5.13
N GLY A 279 5.40 10.68 5.73
CA GLY A 279 5.35 12.13 5.54
C GLY A 279 4.85 12.62 4.17
N VAL A 280 4.55 11.71 3.22
CA VAL A 280 4.03 12.05 1.90
C VAL A 280 2.51 11.90 1.89
N SER A 281 1.80 13.00 1.62
CA SER A 281 0.33 12.99 1.51
C SER A 281 -0.14 12.09 0.35
N LEU A 282 -1.40 11.66 0.42
CA LEU A 282 -2.01 10.84 -0.65
C LEU A 282 -1.92 11.52 -2.02
N LYS A 283 -2.21 12.83 -2.11
CA LYS A 283 -2.12 13.59 -3.36
C LYS A 283 -0.69 13.67 -3.89
N GLN A 284 0.30 13.93 -3.04
CA GLN A 284 1.71 13.92 -3.43
C GLN A 284 2.12 12.53 -3.93
N GLY A 285 1.73 11.47 -3.24
CA GLY A 285 1.98 10.09 -3.67
C GLY A 285 1.41 9.80 -5.06
N ILE A 286 0.16 10.18 -5.32
CA ILE A 286 -0.47 10.00 -6.65
C ILE A 286 0.27 10.81 -7.72
N TYR A 287 0.69 12.03 -7.41
CA TYR A 287 1.48 12.86 -8.33
C TYR A 287 2.83 12.20 -8.66
N ILE A 288 3.54 11.67 -7.66
CA ILE A 288 4.80 10.94 -7.85
C ILE A 288 4.58 9.75 -8.79
N VAL A 289 3.55 8.95 -8.54
CA VAL A 289 3.17 7.80 -9.38
C VAL A 289 2.89 8.23 -10.82
N ASP A 290 2.17 9.34 -11.01
CA ASP A 290 1.87 9.91 -12.33
C ASP A 290 3.15 10.31 -13.08
N ARG A 291 4.09 10.97 -12.40
CA ARG A 291 5.38 11.40 -12.96
C ARG A 291 6.29 10.24 -13.34
N GLN A 292 6.15 9.09 -12.69
CA GLN A 292 6.84 7.86 -13.05
C GLN A 292 6.16 7.12 -14.23
N GLY A 293 5.08 7.66 -14.79
CA GLY A 293 4.39 7.14 -15.96
C GLY A 293 3.42 6.01 -15.68
N TYR A 294 3.12 5.74 -14.41
CA TYR A 294 2.04 4.82 -14.02
C TYR A 294 0.70 5.55 -14.04
N ASN A 295 -0.39 4.80 -14.22
CA ASN A 295 -1.73 5.37 -14.38
C ASN A 295 -2.80 4.64 -13.54
N ALA A 296 -2.39 3.72 -12.66
CA ALA A 296 -3.26 3.04 -11.72
C ALA A 296 -2.50 2.71 -10.42
N ILE A 297 -3.21 2.70 -9.30
CA ILE A 297 -2.68 2.37 -7.97
C ILE A 297 -3.53 1.27 -7.36
N ASN A 298 -2.86 0.16 -7.01
CA ASN A 298 -3.43 -0.92 -6.21
C ASN A 298 -3.22 -0.64 -4.71
N HIS A 299 -4.06 -1.23 -3.86
CA HIS A 299 -4.00 -1.01 -2.42
C HIS A 299 -3.86 -2.32 -1.64
N THR A 300 -3.19 -2.24 -0.50
CA THR A 300 -3.20 -3.26 0.55
C THR A 300 -4.22 -2.84 1.60
N GLU A 301 -5.22 -3.69 1.83
CA GLU A 301 -6.30 -3.39 2.77
C GLU A 301 -5.98 -3.88 4.19
N LEU A 302 -6.18 -2.99 5.15
CA LEU A 302 -6.20 -3.24 6.58
C LEU A 302 -7.60 -2.96 7.11
N THR A 303 -8.19 -3.93 7.77
CA THR A 303 -9.44 -3.71 8.51
C THR A 303 -9.14 -3.33 9.95
N PHE A 304 -9.64 -2.20 10.39
CA PHE A 304 -9.56 -1.69 11.74
C PHE A 304 -10.83 -2.05 12.51
N TRP A 305 -10.65 -2.61 13.69
CA TRP A 305 -11.75 -3.17 14.50
C TRP A 305 -11.86 -2.47 15.85
N PRO A 306 -13.08 -2.32 16.39
CA PRO A 306 -13.26 -1.86 17.75
C PRO A 306 -12.78 -2.94 18.73
N VAL A 307 -12.00 -2.52 19.73
CA VAL A 307 -11.54 -3.39 20.84
C VAL A 307 -12.22 -3.07 22.17
N ASP A 308 -13.07 -2.05 22.15
CA ASP A 308 -13.95 -1.59 23.22
C ASP A 308 -15.18 -0.92 22.56
N ASP A 309 -16.08 -0.36 23.39
CA ASP A 309 -17.33 0.25 22.96
C ASP A 309 -17.37 1.79 23.17
N LEU A 310 -16.21 2.44 23.31
CA LEU A 310 -16.16 3.85 23.75
C LEU A 310 -16.16 4.87 22.59
N PHE A 311 -16.07 4.42 21.33
CA PHE A 311 -16.13 5.32 20.18
C PHE A 311 -17.53 5.93 20.02
N THR A 312 -17.59 7.26 19.92
CA THR A 312 -18.83 8.01 19.75
C THR A 312 -18.72 9.04 18.62
N THR A 313 -19.87 9.43 18.07
CA THR A 313 -19.98 10.43 16.99
C THR A 313 -19.24 11.72 17.34
N GLY A 314 -18.41 12.20 16.40
CA GLY A 314 -17.60 13.41 16.56
C GLY A 314 -16.14 13.14 16.92
N MET A 315 -15.82 11.97 17.46
CA MET A 315 -14.44 11.54 17.66
C MET A 315 -13.76 11.28 16.31
N ASP A 316 -12.45 11.56 16.24
CA ASP A 316 -11.65 11.19 15.07
C ASP A 316 -11.37 9.67 15.09
N PHE A 317 -12.04 8.95 14.21
CA PHE A 317 -11.91 7.49 14.10
C PHE A 317 -10.50 7.05 13.71
N LEU A 318 -9.74 7.89 13.00
CA LEU A 318 -8.37 7.57 12.58
C LEU A 318 -7.41 7.54 13.76
N SER A 319 -7.59 8.46 14.70
CA SER A 319 -6.80 8.51 15.93
C SER A 319 -7.27 7.48 16.96
N TYR A 320 -8.56 7.14 16.93
CA TYR A 320 -9.16 6.23 17.89
C TYR A 320 -8.81 4.75 17.61
N PHE A 321 -9.02 4.29 16.38
CA PHE A 321 -8.81 2.90 16.01
C PHE A 321 -7.35 2.68 15.61
N ASN A 322 -6.58 2.07 16.50
CA ASN A 322 -5.16 1.76 16.30
C ASN A 322 -4.87 0.25 16.23
N ARG A 323 -5.90 -0.59 16.08
CA ARG A 323 -5.76 -2.06 15.98
C ARG A 323 -6.36 -2.55 14.68
N CYS A 324 -5.57 -3.30 13.90
CA CYS A 324 -5.97 -3.74 12.58
C CYS A 324 -5.60 -5.19 12.27
N SER A 325 -6.14 -5.72 11.18
CA SER A 325 -5.75 -6.98 10.57
C SER A 325 -5.62 -6.78 9.06
N PHE A 326 -4.66 -7.46 8.42
CA PHE A 326 -4.66 -7.57 6.96
C PHE A 326 -5.91 -8.34 6.50
N VAL A 327 -6.50 -7.91 5.39
CA VAL A 327 -7.53 -8.71 4.72
C VAL A 327 -6.83 -9.84 3.96
N TYR A 328 -7.09 -11.08 4.35
CA TYR A 328 -6.49 -12.26 3.74
C TYR A 328 -7.18 -12.58 2.41
N PRO A 329 -6.43 -12.85 1.33
CA PRO A 329 -7.04 -13.16 0.05
C PRO A 329 -7.77 -14.51 0.08
N HIS A 330 -8.99 -14.53 -0.44
CA HIS A 330 -9.33 -15.61 -1.36
C HIS A 330 -8.51 -15.37 -2.65
N VAL A 331 -7.90 -16.43 -3.19
CA VAL A 331 -6.75 -16.43 -4.13
C VAL A 331 -6.99 -15.64 -5.45
N THR A 332 -8.20 -15.15 -5.69
CA THR A 332 -8.63 -14.43 -6.90
C THR A 332 -9.02 -12.96 -6.70
N GLU A 333 -8.98 -12.42 -5.47
CA GLU A 333 -9.59 -11.10 -5.12
C GLU A 333 -8.56 -9.96 -4.91
N ASN A 334 -7.29 -10.16 -5.26
CA ASN A 334 -6.15 -9.32 -4.84
C ASN A 334 -5.97 -7.94 -5.52
N PHE A 335 -6.99 -7.43 -6.22
CA PHE A 335 -6.90 -6.16 -6.94
C PHE A 335 -7.83 -5.12 -6.32
N HIS A 336 -7.31 -4.26 -5.45
CA HIS A 336 -7.94 -3.03 -4.99
C HIS A 336 -7.39 -1.85 -5.81
N VAL A 337 -7.55 -1.91 -7.14
CA VAL A 337 -7.16 -0.83 -8.05
C VAL A 337 -8.23 0.26 -8.00
N LYS A 338 -8.22 1.00 -6.89
CA LYS A 338 -9.23 2.01 -6.53
C LYS A 338 -8.82 3.44 -6.86
N ALA A 339 -7.64 3.68 -7.42
CA ALA A 339 -7.23 5.00 -7.92
C ALA A 339 -6.58 4.89 -9.31
N TRP A 340 -6.96 5.78 -10.22
CA TRP A 340 -6.51 5.74 -11.62
C TRP A 340 -6.45 7.13 -12.24
N LYS A 341 -5.59 7.27 -13.25
CA LYS A 341 -5.46 8.47 -14.07
C LYS A 341 -6.67 8.59 -15.00
N ASN A 342 -7.20 9.79 -15.10
CA ASN A 342 -8.16 10.11 -16.14
C ASN A 342 -7.43 10.24 -17.48
N THR A 343 -7.57 9.23 -18.35
CA THR A 343 -6.97 9.22 -19.68
C THR A 343 -7.95 9.65 -20.78
N GLY A 344 -9.16 10.09 -20.40
CA GLY A 344 -10.28 10.33 -21.33
C GLY A 344 -10.88 9.06 -21.93
N ARG A 345 -10.37 7.87 -21.56
CA ARG A 345 -10.91 6.57 -21.97
C ARG A 345 -11.95 6.08 -20.96
N PRO A 346 -12.96 5.30 -21.39
CA PRO A 346 -13.89 4.65 -20.47
C PRO A 346 -13.15 3.78 -19.44
N VAL A 347 -13.60 3.85 -18.20
CA VAL A 347 -13.17 2.98 -17.10
C VAL A 347 -14.35 2.11 -16.67
N SER A 348 -14.10 0.83 -16.41
CA SER A 348 -15.08 -0.08 -15.80
C SER A 348 -14.52 -0.61 -14.48
N PHE A 349 -15.32 -0.53 -13.43
CA PHE A 349 -15.08 -1.16 -12.13
C PHE A 349 -16.37 -1.68 -11.47
N ALA A 350 -17.54 -1.35 -12.04
CA ALA A 350 -18.82 -1.86 -11.55
C ALA A 350 -18.89 -3.39 -11.62
N ASP A 351 -18.30 -4.01 -12.63
CA ASP A 351 -18.36 -5.47 -12.82
C ASP A 351 -17.53 -6.25 -11.80
N THR A 352 -16.61 -5.59 -11.11
CA THR A 352 -15.79 -6.17 -10.03
C THR A 352 -16.20 -5.66 -8.66
N ALA A 353 -17.46 -5.26 -8.46
CA ALA A 353 -17.95 -4.65 -7.22
C ALA A 353 -17.08 -3.46 -6.72
N GLY A 354 -16.43 -2.74 -7.64
CA GLY A 354 -15.58 -1.58 -7.33
C GLY A 354 -14.15 -1.91 -6.87
N HIS A 355 -13.74 -3.17 -6.94
CA HIS A 355 -12.37 -3.60 -6.59
C HIS A 355 -11.34 -3.17 -7.63
N GLU A 356 -11.64 -3.27 -8.93
CA GLU A 356 -10.66 -3.08 -9.99
C GLU A 356 -11.10 -2.08 -11.07
N ALA A 357 -10.43 -0.93 -11.14
CA ALA A 357 -10.52 -0.04 -12.30
C ALA A 357 -9.82 -0.65 -13.52
N ALA A 358 -10.60 -1.14 -14.46
CA ALA A 358 -10.17 -1.70 -15.74
C ALA A 358 -10.28 -0.64 -16.86
N PHE A 359 -9.18 -0.43 -17.57
CA PHE A 359 -9.10 0.44 -18.74
C PHE A 359 -7.89 0.04 -19.60
N GLU A 360 -7.94 0.39 -20.89
CA GLU A 360 -6.87 0.05 -21.85
C GLU A 360 -5.57 0.81 -21.55
N GLY A 361 -4.43 0.10 -21.62
CA GLY A 361 -3.12 0.70 -21.38
C GLY A 361 -2.79 0.90 -19.90
N ARG A 362 -3.49 0.21 -18.99
CA ARG A 362 -3.22 0.27 -17.55
C ARG A 362 -1.80 -0.17 -17.19
N ARG A 363 -1.11 0.68 -16.45
CA ARG A 363 0.20 0.49 -15.82
C ARG A 363 0.03 0.74 -14.33
N THR A 364 -0.12 -0.34 -13.57
CA THR A 364 -0.28 -0.30 -12.12
C THR A 364 1.05 -0.04 -11.44
N TYR A 365 1.08 0.90 -10.50
CA TYR A 365 2.24 1.20 -9.69
C TYR A 365 2.69 -0.01 -8.88
N PRO A 366 4.00 -0.36 -8.85
CA PRO A 366 4.50 -1.55 -8.15
C PRO A 366 4.30 -1.53 -6.64
N TYR A 367 4.35 -0.37 -5.98
CA TYR A 367 4.15 -0.33 -4.53
C TYR A 367 2.70 -0.02 -4.20
N LYS A 368 2.02 -0.95 -3.54
CA LYS A 368 0.63 -0.75 -3.12
C LYS A 368 0.55 0.41 -2.11
N PHE A 369 -0.50 1.21 -2.26
CA PHE A 369 -0.88 2.20 -1.28
C PHE A 369 -1.63 1.51 -0.13
N LEU A 370 -1.71 2.13 1.03
CA LEU A 370 -2.46 1.55 2.15
C LEU A 370 -3.92 1.94 2.06
N LEU A 371 -4.83 1.00 2.29
CA LEU A 371 -6.27 1.22 2.46
C LEU A 371 -6.65 0.81 3.88
N ARG A 372 -7.00 1.77 4.72
CA ARG A 372 -7.53 1.55 6.07
C ARG A 372 -9.05 1.50 5.99
N HIS A 373 -9.65 0.36 6.31
CA HIS A 373 -11.09 0.15 6.31
C HIS A 373 -11.61 0.04 7.74
N TYR A 374 -12.65 0.79 8.07
CA TYR A 374 -13.21 0.86 9.42
C TYR A 374 -14.66 0.37 9.43
N PRO A 375 -14.98 -0.88 9.05
CA PRO A 375 -16.35 -1.31 8.74
C PRO A 375 -17.31 -1.24 9.94
N ILE A 376 -16.80 -1.42 11.15
CA ILE A 376 -17.56 -1.43 12.41
C ILE A 376 -16.86 -0.54 13.44
N ARG A 377 -17.61 0.22 14.23
CA ARG A 377 -17.06 1.25 15.13
C ARG A 377 -17.36 1.02 16.60
N ASN A 378 -18.48 0.39 16.89
CA ASN A 378 -18.88 -0.06 18.22
C ASN A 378 -19.97 -1.14 18.05
N GLN A 379 -20.36 -1.81 19.13
CA GLN A 379 -21.31 -2.92 19.13
C GLN A 379 -22.66 -2.49 18.56
N LYS A 380 -23.21 -1.39 19.08
CA LYS A 380 -24.53 -0.86 18.67
C LYS A 380 -24.55 -0.48 17.19
N GLN A 381 -23.50 0.20 16.73
CA GLN A 381 -23.34 0.60 15.33
C GLN A 381 -23.16 -0.63 14.44
N GLY A 382 -22.41 -1.64 14.86
CA GLY A 382 -22.23 -2.88 14.11
C GLY A 382 -23.54 -3.65 13.93
N GLU A 383 -24.33 -3.80 15.00
CA GLU A 383 -25.65 -4.42 14.95
C GLU A 383 -26.61 -3.68 14.01
N LYS A 384 -26.70 -2.35 14.18
CA LYS A 384 -27.50 -1.49 13.30
C LYS A 384 -27.05 -1.61 11.85
N LYS A 385 -25.75 -1.46 11.58
CA LYS A 385 -25.18 -1.53 10.23
C LYS A 385 -25.50 -2.87 9.60
N VAL A 386 -25.12 -3.97 10.22
CA VAL A 386 -25.23 -5.30 9.61
C VAL A 386 -26.67 -5.77 9.47
N PHE A 387 -27.46 -5.70 10.54
CA PHE A 387 -28.77 -6.37 10.59
C PHE A 387 -29.94 -5.49 10.18
N HIS A 388 -29.82 -4.16 10.24
CA HIS A 388 -30.89 -3.23 9.86
C HIS A 388 -30.56 -2.47 8.58
N ASP A 389 -29.37 -1.88 8.50
CA ASP A 389 -29.00 -0.96 7.42
C ASP A 389 -28.45 -1.67 6.17
N ARG A 390 -27.95 -2.91 6.28
CA ARG A 390 -27.28 -3.63 5.19
C ARG A 390 -28.01 -4.90 4.77
N LYS A 391 -27.94 -6.01 5.53
CA LYS A 391 -28.48 -7.32 5.11
C LYS A 391 -29.91 -7.28 4.55
N PRO A 392 -30.87 -6.52 5.14
CA PRO A 392 -32.23 -6.43 4.60
C PRO A 392 -32.34 -5.72 3.25
N ARG A 393 -31.37 -4.85 2.92
CA ARG A 393 -31.36 -4.04 1.69
C ARG A 393 -30.60 -4.69 0.55
N TYR A 394 -29.87 -5.79 0.75
CA TYR A 394 -29.08 -6.38 -0.35
C TYR A 394 -29.98 -6.88 -1.49
N SER A 395 -29.70 -6.41 -2.71
CA SER A 395 -30.37 -6.89 -3.92
C SER A 395 -30.27 -8.43 -4.03
N PRO A 396 -31.41 -9.12 -4.19
CA PRO A 396 -31.42 -10.56 -4.44
C PRO A 396 -30.59 -10.95 -5.68
N GLU A 397 -30.63 -10.14 -6.74
CA GLU A 397 -29.88 -10.35 -7.97
C GLU A 397 -28.36 -10.28 -7.73
N GLU A 398 -27.89 -9.28 -6.98
CA GLU A 398 -26.47 -9.12 -6.64
C GLU A 398 -26.00 -10.24 -5.71
N LYS A 399 -26.84 -10.68 -4.77
CA LYS A 399 -26.52 -11.85 -3.93
C LYS A 399 -26.38 -13.14 -4.75
N ASN A 400 -27.23 -13.34 -5.75
CA ASN A 400 -27.19 -14.54 -6.60
C ASN A 400 -25.89 -14.67 -7.42
N ILE A 401 -25.21 -13.56 -7.69
CA ILE A 401 -23.89 -13.55 -8.36
C ILE A 401 -22.71 -13.53 -7.37
N GLY A 402 -22.99 -13.76 -6.07
CA GLY A 402 -21.96 -13.89 -5.04
C GLY A 402 -21.49 -12.58 -4.41
N TRP A 403 -22.19 -11.46 -4.61
CA TRP A 403 -21.87 -10.20 -3.93
C TRP A 403 -22.46 -10.13 -2.52
N HIS A 404 -22.04 -9.13 -1.74
CA HIS A 404 -22.54 -8.83 -0.40
C HIS A 404 -22.30 -9.92 0.66
N VAL A 405 -21.25 -10.73 0.48
CA VAL A 405 -20.96 -11.90 1.35
C VAL A 405 -20.24 -11.57 2.65
N HIS A 406 -19.65 -10.38 2.77
CA HIS A 406 -18.73 -10.00 3.85
C HIS A 406 -19.36 -10.04 5.26
N TYR A 407 -20.70 -10.03 5.39
CA TYR A 407 -21.38 -10.18 6.68
C TYR A 407 -22.10 -11.53 6.86
N ASN A 408 -21.93 -12.51 5.96
CA ASN A 408 -22.63 -13.79 6.03
C ASN A 408 -22.36 -14.54 7.34
N GLY A 409 -21.14 -14.45 7.88
CA GLY A 409 -20.76 -15.11 9.13
C GLY A 409 -21.31 -14.48 10.42
N TYR A 410 -22.02 -13.35 10.35
CA TYR A 410 -22.53 -12.64 11.52
C TYR A 410 -24.00 -12.99 11.80
N THR A 411 -24.32 -13.26 13.07
CA THR A 411 -25.69 -13.55 13.55
C THR A 411 -26.13 -12.52 14.60
N PRO A 412 -27.43 -12.21 14.73
CA PRO A 412 -27.91 -11.27 15.75
C PRO A 412 -27.41 -11.65 17.15
N GLY A 413 -26.91 -10.66 17.90
CA GLY A 413 -26.34 -10.85 19.24
C GLY A 413 -24.86 -11.29 19.27
N CYS A 414 -24.19 -11.46 18.12
CA CYS A 414 -22.75 -11.70 18.10
C CYS A 414 -21.96 -10.46 18.54
N SER A 415 -20.78 -10.65 19.12
CA SER A 415 -19.86 -9.54 19.42
C SER A 415 -19.20 -9.03 18.14
N PHE A 416 -19.29 -7.72 17.90
CA PHE A 416 -18.49 -6.99 16.92
C PHE A 416 -17.16 -6.48 17.50
N ILE A 417 -17.03 -6.49 18.83
CA ILE A 417 -15.82 -6.10 19.54
C ILE A 417 -14.80 -7.24 19.48
N ARG A 418 -13.57 -6.91 19.06
CA ARG A 418 -12.45 -7.85 18.91
C ARG A 418 -11.52 -7.81 20.11
N LYS A 419 -10.79 -8.90 20.35
CA LYS A 419 -9.76 -8.93 21.39
C LYS A 419 -8.50 -8.22 20.88
N PRO A 420 -7.91 -7.27 21.65
CA PRO A 420 -6.69 -6.58 21.22
C PRO A 420 -5.54 -7.51 20.81
N GLY A 421 -5.38 -8.65 21.50
CA GLY A 421 -4.31 -9.62 21.23
C GLY A 421 -4.43 -10.40 19.92
N GLU A 422 -5.58 -10.32 19.24
CA GLU A 422 -5.79 -10.93 17.91
C GLU A 422 -5.45 -9.97 16.77
N LEU A 423 -5.13 -8.70 17.09
CA LEU A 423 -4.96 -7.62 16.13
C LEU A 423 -3.56 -7.01 16.20
N ILE A 424 -3.10 -6.55 15.05
CA ILE A 424 -1.85 -5.82 14.90
C ILE A 424 -2.04 -4.41 15.44
N LEU A 425 -1.10 -3.93 16.26
CA LEU A 425 -1.03 -2.53 16.64
C LEU A 425 -0.56 -1.71 15.44
N PHE A 426 -1.32 -0.67 15.10
CA PHE A 426 -1.03 0.26 14.02
C PHE A 426 -0.45 1.56 14.60
N ASP A 427 0.87 1.60 14.69
CA ASP A 427 1.65 2.76 15.10
C ASP A 427 2.78 3.03 14.09
N GLU A 428 3.76 3.86 14.43
CA GLU A 428 4.89 4.16 13.55
C GLU A 428 5.74 2.91 13.23
N SER A 429 5.80 1.94 14.15
CA SER A 429 6.57 0.70 13.96
C SER A 429 5.96 -0.22 12.90
N PHE A 430 4.63 -0.15 12.70
CA PHE A 430 3.91 -0.95 11.70
C PHE A 430 4.53 -0.83 10.31
N TYR A 431 4.88 0.39 9.89
CA TYR A 431 5.42 0.68 8.56
C TYR A 431 6.76 -0.01 8.28
N ARG A 432 7.56 -0.20 9.34
CA ARG A 432 8.86 -0.89 9.29
C ARG A 432 8.70 -2.39 9.49
N GLN A 433 7.87 -2.83 10.43
CA GLN A 433 7.66 -4.25 10.72
C GLN A 433 6.96 -5.00 9.58
N TYR A 434 5.99 -4.38 8.90
CA TYR A 434 5.19 -5.02 7.84
C TYR A 434 5.50 -4.45 6.46
N LEU A 435 6.79 -4.18 6.18
CA LEU A 435 7.23 -3.49 4.97
C LEU A 435 6.77 -4.20 3.70
N LEU A 436 7.07 -5.49 3.56
CA LEU A 436 6.78 -6.19 2.31
C LEU A 436 5.29 -6.51 2.20
N GLU A 437 4.61 -6.83 3.30
CA GLU A 437 3.17 -7.07 3.31
C GLU A 437 2.39 -5.82 2.90
N ARG A 438 2.75 -4.64 3.42
CA ARG A 438 2.06 -3.40 3.04
C ARG A 438 2.33 -2.99 1.59
N LEU A 439 3.55 -3.19 1.08
CA LEU A 439 3.92 -2.77 -0.28
C LEU A 439 3.44 -3.73 -1.37
N THR A 440 3.30 -5.02 -1.07
CA THR A 440 2.92 -6.05 -2.06
C THR A 440 1.50 -6.56 -1.88
N GLY A 441 0.94 -6.43 -0.68
CA GLY A 441 -0.31 -7.08 -0.27
C GLY A 441 -0.18 -8.61 -0.21
N GLU A 442 1.02 -9.16 -0.41
CA GLU A 442 1.30 -10.56 -0.15
C GLU A 442 1.77 -10.68 1.29
N ILE A 443 0.97 -11.37 2.11
CA ILE A 443 1.49 -11.92 3.34
C ILE A 443 2.39 -13.07 2.91
N MET A 444 3.70 -12.86 3.01
CA MET A 444 4.67 -13.91 2.74
C MET A 444 4.38 -15.02 3.75
N ARG A 445 3.87 -16.14 3.20
CA ARG A 445 3.10 -17.18 3.93
C ARG A 445 3.54 -17.28 5.39
N LEU A 446 2.63 -16.87 6.28
CA LEU A 446 2.70 -17.10 7.72
C LEU A 446 2.97 -18.58 7.99
#